data_AF-A0A925KCJ1-F1
#
_entry.id   AF-A0A925KCJ1-F1
#
_cell.length_a   1.000
_cell.length_b   1.000
_cell.length_c   1.000
_cell.angle_alpha   90.00
_cell.angle_beta   90.00
_cell.angle_gamma   90.00
#
_symmetry.space_group_name_H-M   'P 1'
#
loop_
_entity.id
_entity.type
_entity.pdbx_description
1 polymer ?
#
loop_
_entity_poly.entity_id
_entity_poly.type
_entity_poly.pdbx_seq_one_letter_code
_entity_poly.pdbx_strand_id
1 'polypeptide(L)'
;MTIRYFTSTSTLSPYQILTNESEPEERYGTAYADVDADPYLVTQRHGFLRLSEQGPLLYAVRLSDGLIKIGYTTALARRIDKLCLEHHVRMAEFLGFKFGTLDEEKAVHLSLKGHAAHGREFYHPHPEVLSVVNEWRSALGIERIAA
;
A
#
# COMPACT_ATOMS: atom_id res chain seq x y z
N MET A 1 3.20 -30.48 7.49
CA MET A 1 3.06 -29.04 7.19
C MET A 1 3.07 -28.89 5.68
N THR A 2 1.88 -28.75 5.07
CA THR A 2 1.70 -28.84 3.62
C THR A 2 1.78 -27.43 3.04
N ILE A 3 2.88 -27.12 2.36
CA ILE A 3 3.04 -25.89 1.59
C ILE A 3 2.16 -26.00 0.36
N ARG A 4 1.08 -25.20 0.29
CA ARG A 4 0.24 -25.08 -0.90
C ARG A 4 0.82 -23.97 -1.78
N TYR A 5 1.39 -24.34 -2.92
CA TYR A 5 1.72 -23.40 -3.97
C TYR A 5 0.40 -22.98 -4.66
N PHE A 6 -0.01 -21.73 -4.50
CA PHE A 6 -1.06 -21.15 -5.33
C PHE A 6 -0.43 -20.75 -6.67
N THR A 7 -0.57 -21.60 -7.69
CA THR A 7 -0.30 -21.20 -9.07
C THR A 7 -1.53 -20.47 -9.59
N SER A 8 -1.62 -19.18 -9.26
CA SER A 8 -2.57 -18.29 -9.94
C SER A 8 -2.04 -18.03 -11.36
N THR A 9 -2.75 -18.54 -12.36
CA THR A 9 -2.48 -18.36 -13.79
C THR A 9 -2.91 -16.98 -14.31
N SER A 10 -3.13 -16.00 -13.44
CA SER A 10 -3.41 -14.64 -13.86
C SER A 10 -2.10 -13.94 -14.18
N THR A 11 -1.79 -13.83 -15.47
CA THR A 11 -0.67 -13.06 -16.05
C THR A 11 -0.85 -11.54 -15.94
N LEU A 12 -1.86 -11.09 -15.20
CA LEU A 12 -2.09 -9.67 -14.99
C LEU A 12 -1.10 -9.13 -13.97
N SER A 13 -0.37 -8.10 -14.36
CA SER A 13 0.43 -7.31 -13.41
C SER A 13 -0.49 -6.84 -12.27
N PRO A 14 -0.02 -6.79 -11.01
CA PRO A 14 -0.79 -6.22 -9.90
C PRO A 14 -1.33 -4.81 -10.19
N TYR A 15 -0.67 -4.07 -11.09
CA TYR A 15 -1.16 -2.78 -11.60
C TYR A 15 -2.43 -2.92 -12.45
N GLN A 16 -2.54 -3.98 -13.24
CA GLN A 16 -3.75 -4.31 -13.99
C GLN A 16 -4.89 -4.79 -13.08
N ILE A 17 -4.58 -5.33 -11.89
CA ILE A 17 -5.60 -5.61 -10.86
C ILE A 17 -6.18 -4.30 -10.30
N LEU A 18 -5.43 -3.20 -10.28
CA LEU A 18 -5.97 -1.90 -9.87
C LEU A 18 -6.90 -1.31 -10.95
N THR A 19 -6.64 -1.57 -12.23
CA THR A 19 -7.34 -0.92 -13.36
C THR A 19 -8.39 -1.79 -14.06
N ASN A 20 -8.56 -3.07 -13.70
CA ASN A 20 -9.55 -3.92 -14.37
C ASN A 20 -10.97 -3.56 -13.88
N GLU A 21 -11.69 -2.83 -14.75
CA GLU A 21 -13.07 -2.41 -14.60
C GLU A 21 -13.99 -3.62 -14.72
N SER A 22 -14.48 -4.09 -13.58
CA SER A 22 -15.67 -4.92 -13.51
C SER A 22 -16.42 -4.43 -12.29
N GLU A 23 -17.48 -3.67 -12.54
CA GLU A 23 -18.30 -3.00 -11.53
C GLU A 23 -18.89 -4.02 -10.55
N PRO A 24 -18.65 -3.88 -9.24
CA PRO A 24 -19.44 -4.57 -8.23
C PRO A 24 -20.60 -3.68 -7.77
N GLU A 25 -21.80 -4.26 -7.78
CA GLU A 25 -23.03 -3.68 -7.27
C GLU A 25 -22.90 -3.16 -5.82
N GLU A 26 -23.49 -1.99 -5.62
CA GLU A 26 -23.75 -1.24 -4.40
C GLU A 26 -23.74 -2.05 -3.09
N ARG A 27 -22.67 -1.94 -2.29
CA ARG A 27 -22.78 -2.20 -0.83
C ARG A 27 -21.63 -1.69 0.04
N TYR A 28 -21.29 -0.40 0.01
CA TYR A 28 -20.43 0.17 1.06
C TYR A 28 -20.89 1.57 1.49
N GLY A 29 -21.40 1.65 2.73
CA GLY A 29 -22.01 2.84 3.32
C GLY A 29 -21.02 3.96 3.68
N THR A 30 -21.42 5.17 3.28
CA THR A 30 -21.43 6.43 4.03
C THR A 30 -20.17 6.82 4.84
N ALA A 31 -19.08 7.13 4.15
CA ALA A 31 -18.11 8.14 4.61
C ALA A 31 -17.78 9.22 3.57
N TYR A 32 -18.31 9.11 2.35
CA TYR A 32 -18.05 10.03 1.23
C TYR A 32 -19.30 10.27 0.39
N ALA A 33 -20.43 10.53 1.04
CA ALA A 33 -21.72 10.71 0.36
C ALA A 33 -21.89 12.09 -0.29
N ASP A 34 -20.90 12.98 -0.21
CA ASP A 34 -20.99 14.30 -0.80
C ASP A 34 -19.71 14.66 -1.55
N VAL A 35 -19.93 15.25 -2.74
CA VAL A 35 -19.01 15.78 -3.75
C VAL A 35 -18.23 14.76 -4.60
N ASP A 36 -18.69 14.55 -5.83
CA ASP A 36 -17.90 14.16 -7.02
C ASP A 36 -16.70 13.26 -6.71
N ALA A 37 -16.96 11.99 -6.39
CA ALA A 37 -15.93 11.02 -6.10
C ALA A 37 -15.00 10.89 -7.32
N ASP A 38 -13.83 11.52 -7.22
CA ASP A 38 -12.77 11.46 -8.22
C ASP A 38 -12.60 9.99 -8.67
N PRO A 39 -12.88 9.66 -9.94
CA PRO A 39 -12.91 8.27 -10.41
C PRO A 39 -11.57 7.57 -10.18
N TYR A 40 -10.47 8.32 -10.07
CA TYR A 40 -9.16 7.81 -9.70
C TYR A 40 -9.15 7.25 -8.27
N LEU A 41 -9.74 7.97 -7.30
CA LEU A 41 -9.79 7.55 -5.90
C LEU A 41 -10.66 6.31 -5.70
N VAL A 42 -11.78 6.22 -6.43
CA VAL A 42 -12.66 5.05 -6.42
C VAL A 42 -11.93 3.82 -6.95
N THR A 43 -11.26 3.96 -8.10
CA THR A 43 -10.49 2.88 -8.73
C THR A 43 -9.36 2.40 -7.82
N GLN A 44 -8.63 3.33 -7.21
CA GLN A 44 -7.54 3.02 -6.28
C GLN A 44 -8.05 2.28 -5.04
N ARG A 45 -9.17 2.72 -4.47
CA ARG A 45 -9.81 2.06 -3.31
C ARG A 45 -10.22 0.63 -3.62
N HIS A 46 -10.89 0.39 -4.75
CA HIS A 46 -11.25 -0.97 -5.19
C HIS A 46 -10.02 -1.86 -5.37
N GLY A 47 -8.95 -1.30 -5.94
CA GLY A 47 -7.65 -1.94 -6.01
C GLY A 47 -7.11 -2.35 -4.63
N PHE A 48 -7.17 -1.47 -3.63
CA PHE A 48 -6.73 -1.81 -2.26
C PHE A 48 -7.61 -2.85 -1.56
N LEU A 49 -8.92 -2.87 -1.83
CA LEU A 49 -9.81 -3.92 -1.34
C LEU A 49 -9.42 -5.28 -1.92
N ARG A 50 -9.30 -5.37 -3.25
CA ARG A 50 -8.87 -6.59 -3.96
C ARG A 50 -7.50 -7.09 -3.48
N LEU A 51 -6.55 -6.19 -3.24
CA LEU A 51 -5.24 -6.54 -2.69
C LEU A 51 -5.33 -7.13 -1.28
N SER A 52 -6.19 -6.57 -0.43
CA SER A 52 -6.38 -7.05 0.95
C SER A 52 -7.02 -8.45 1.01
N GLU A 53 -7.85 -8.79 0.02
CA GLU A 53 -8.46 -10.11 -0.10
C GLU A 53 -7.43 -11.21 -0.41
N GLN A 54 -6.29 -10.86 -1.01
CA GLN A 54 -5.22 -11.82 -1.31
C GLN A 54 -4.39 -12.20 -0.07
N GLY A 55 -4.46 -11.42 1.01
CA GLY A 55 -3.83 -11.71 2.28
C GLY A 55 -3.14 -10.51 2.94
N PRO A 56 -2.49 -10.74 4.09
CA PRO A 56 -1.76 -9.70 4.79
C PRO A 56 -0.55 -9.21 3.98
N LEU A 57 -0.27 -7.91 4.10
CA LEU A 57 0.76 -7.25 3.31
C LEU A 57 1.50 -6.18 4.10
N LEU A 58 2.72 -5.89 3.65
CA LEU A 58 3.46 -4.69 3.98
C LEU A 58 3.21 -3.67 2.88
N TYR A 59 3.00 -2.41 3.24
CA TYR A 59 2.78 -1.31 2.29
C TYR A 59 3.73 -0.15 2.59
N ALA A 60 4.06 0.59 1.53
CA ALA A 60 4.76 1.87 1.61
C ALA A 60 3.90 2.95 0.96
N VAL A 61 3.69 4.05 1.68
CA VAL A 61 2.96 5.22 1.20
C VAL A 61 3.70 6.50 1.53
N ARG A 62 3.62 7.51 0.66
CA ARG A 62 4.16 8.84 0.91
C ARG A 62 3.04 9.80 1.27
N LEU A 63 3.23 10.56 2.33
CA LEU A 63 2.34 11.65 2.74
C LEU A 63 2.69 12.96 1.99
N SER A 64 1.82 13.96 2.09
CA SER A 64 2.02 15.25 1.40
C SER A 64 3.26 16.02 1.88
N ASP A 65 3.74 15.75 3.10
CA ASP A 65 4.97 16.33 3.66
C ASP A 65 6.24 15.58 3.22
N GLY A 66 6.11 14.55 2.37
CA GLY A 66 7.21 13.74 1.86
C GLY A 66 7.63 12.60 2.78
N LEU A 67 7.04 12.45 3.97
CA LEU A 67 7.31 11.29 4.83
C LEU A 67 6.78 10.01 4.20
N ILE A 68 7.57 8.95 4.30
CA ILE A 68 7.22 7.61 3.87
C ILE A 68 6.79 6.81 5.10
N LYS A 69 5.55 6.34 5.09
CA LYS A 69 5.07 5.34 6.04
C LYS A 69 5.28 3.95 5.47
N ILE A 70 5.91 3.09 6.26
CA ILE A 70 5.95 1.65 6.03
C ILE A 70 5.15 0.98 7.14
N GLY A 71 4.34 -0.03 6.82
CA GLY A 71 3.68 -0.82 7.86
C GLY A 71 3.01 -2.08 7.34
N TYR A 72 2.51 -2.88 8.27
CA TYR A 72 1.76 -4.10 8.03
C TYR A 72 0.24 -3.87 8.11
N THR A 73 -0.54 -4.56 7.30
CA THR A 73 -2.01 -4.55 7.40
C THR A 73 -2.67 -5.78 6.79
N THR A 74 -3.88 -6.08 7.26
CA THR A 74 -4.83 -7.03 6.63
C THR A 74 -5.98 -6.33 5.91
N ALA A 75 -6.05 -5.00 5.99
CA ALA A 75 -7.14 -4.19 5.42
C ALA A 75 -6.58 -2.86 4.92
N LEU A 76 -5.93 -2.90 3.75
CA LEU A 76 -5.19 -1.78 3.18
C LEU A 76 -6.06 -0.54 2.97
N ALA A 77 -7.23 -0.69 2.33
CA ALA A 77 -8.13 0.44 2.07
C ALA A 77 -8.48 1.20 3.36
N ARG A 78 -8.92 0.47 4.40
CA ARG A 78 -9.24 1.05 5.71
C ARG A 78 -8.03 1.72 6.37
N ARG A 79 -6.84 1.14 6.19
CA ARG A 79 -5.61 1.67 6.77
C ARG A 79 -5.18 2.97 6.08
N ILE A 80 -5.30 3.06 4.75
CA ILE A 80 -5.03 4.28 3.99
C ILE A 80 -6.03 5.38 4.33
N ASP A 81 -7.33 5.06 4.41
CA ASP A 81 -8.36 6.04 4.83
C ASP A 81 -8.04 6.64 6.19
N LYS A 82 -7.75 5.75 7.16
CA LYS A 82 -7.41 6.16 8.52
C LYS A 82 -6.15 7.03 8.54
N LEU A 83 -5.13 6.65 7.78
CA LEU A 83 -3.90 7.43 7.68
C LEU A 83 -4.14 8.83 7.09
N CYS A 84 -4.95 8.92 6.03
CA CYS A 84 -5.29 10.20 5.41
C CYS A 84 -6.04 11.11 6.38
N LEU A 85 -6.99 10.54 7.14
CA LEU A 85 -7.72 11.25 8.19
C LEU A 85 -6.80 11.73 9.33
N GLU A 86 -5.93 10.85 9.85
CA GLU A 86 -5.02 11.15 10.97
C GLU A 86 -4.00 12.25 10.64
N HIS A 87 -3.58 12.34 9.37
CA HIS A 87 -2.60 13.32 8.91
C HIS A 87 -3.21 14.51 8.18
N HIS A 88 -4.54 14.61 8.13
CA HIS A 88 -5.27 15.66 7.41
C HIS A 88 -4.82 15.82 5.94
N VAL A 89 -4.49 14.71 5.27
CA VAL A 89 -4.11 14.69 3.86
C VAL A 89 -5.26 14.16 3.01
N ARG A 90 -5.48 14.75 1.83
CA ARG A 90 -6.53 14.28 0.91
C ARG A 90 -6.22 12.91 0.33
N MET A 91 -4.94 12.65 0.02
CA MET A 91 -4.50 11.41 -0.59
C MET A 91 -3.05 11.13 -0.18
N ALA A 92 -2.76 9.87 0.16
CA ALA A 92 -1.40 9.36 0.29
C ALA A 92 -0.97 8.72 -1.04
N GLU A 93 0.25 8.99 -1.49
CA GLU A 93 0.80 8.35 -2.69
C GLU A 93 1.22 6.92 -2.35
N PHE A 94 0.58 5.94 -2.99
CA PHE A 94 0.96 4.55 -2.82
C PHE A 94 2.25 4.24 -3.57
N LEU A 95 3.31 3.90 -2.84
CA LEU A 95 4.63 3.67 -3.43
C LEU A 95 4.85 2.20 -3.81
N GLY A 96 4.29 1.26 -3.07
CA GLY A 96 4.43 -0.17 -3.33
C GLY A 96 4.00 -1.04 -2.15
N PHE A 97 4.00 -2.36 -2.37
CA PHE A 97 3.68 -3.34 -1.35
C PHE A 97 4.41 -4.66 -1.59
N LYS A 98 4.44 -5.52 -0.58
CA LYS A 98 4.66 -6.95 -0.72
C LYS A 98 3.74 -7.73 0.21
N PHE A 99 3.33 -8.93 -0.17
CA PHE A 99 2.69 -9.83 0.78
C PHE A 99 3.69 -10.26 1.85
N GLY A 100 3.21 -10.41 3.09
CA GLY A 100 4.09 -10.75 4.19
C GLY A 100 3.43 -10.72 5.55
N THR A 101 4.25 -10.81 6.57
CA THR A 101 3.87 -10.98 7.97
C THR A 101 4.26 -9.79 8.84
N LEU A 102 3.70 -9.73 10.04
CA LEU A 102 4.09 -8.73 11.03
C LEU A 102 5.58 -8.86 11.44
N ASP A 103 6.14 -10.06 11.43
CA ASP A 103 7.56 -10.23 11.79
C ASP A 103 8.51 -9.74 10.69
N GLU A 104 8.11 -9.87 9.42
CA GLU A 104 8.83 -9.23 8.31
C GLU A 104 8.77 -7.70 8.40
N GLU A 105 7.64 -7.14 8.83
CA GLU A 105 7.52 -5.69 9.06
C GLU A 105 8.47 -5.22 10.17
N LYS A 106 8.53 -5.94 11.29
CA LYS A 106 9.52 -5.67 12.34
C LYS A 106 10.95 -5.75 11.83
N ALA A 107 11.26 -6.72 10.96
CA ALA A 107 12.58 -6.87 10.36
C ALA A 107 12.94 -5.66 9.47
N VAL A 108 11.98 -5.18 8.68
CA VAL A 108 12.13 -3.95 7.88
C VAL A 108 12.38 -2.75 8.80
N HIS A 109 11.57 -2.55 9.83
CA HIS A 109 11.75 -1.44 10.77
C HIS A 109 13.09 -1.52 11.53
N LEU A 110 13.54 -2.72 11.87
CA LEU A 110 14.83 -2.94 12.50
C LEU A 110 15.99 -2.59 11.54
N SER A 111 15.87 -2.96 10.26
CA SER A 111 16.87 -2.62 9.24
C SER A 111 16.96 -1.11 8.97
N LEU A 112 15.86 -0.39 9.12
CA LEU A 112 15.77 1.06 8.94
C LEU A 112 15.95 1.85 10.25
N LYS A 113 16.40 1.19 11.31
CA LYS A 113 16.61 1.80 12.63
C LYS A 113 17.68 2.89 12.52
N GLY A 114 17.29 4.14 12.79
CA GLY A 114 18.15 5.32 12.65
C GLY A 114 17.66 6.31 11.59
N HIS A 115 16.76 5.89 10.70
CA HIS A 115 16.14 6.75 9.69
C HIS A 115 14.70 7.17 10.01
N ALA A 116 14.18 6.72 11.15
CA ALA A 116 12.82 7.04 11.57
C ALA A 116 12.71 8.53 11.97
N ALA A 117 11.72 9.22 11.40
CA ALA A 117 11.44 10.63 11.66
C ALA A 117 10.45 10.81 12.82
N HIS A 118 9.34 10.05 12.79
CA HIS A 118 8.29 10.09 13.80
C HIS A 118 7.87 8.67 14.18
N GLY A 119 7.96 8.34 15.46
CA GLY A 119 7.70 6.98 15.92
C GLY A 119 8.65 5.96 15.28
N ARG A 120 8.13 4.77 14.95
CA ARG A 120 8.91 3.67 14.35
C ARG A 120 8.54 3.36 12.91
N GLU A 121 7.52 4.02 12.37
CA GLU A 121 6.88 3.64 11.11
C GLU A 121 7.00 4.71 10.01
N PHE A 122 7.49 5.91 10.34
CA PHE A 122 7.61 7.04 9.41
C PHE A 122 9.06 7.41 9.19
N TYR A 123 9.42 7.61 7.93
CA TYR A 123 10.79 7.79 7.46
C TYR A 123 10.90 8.97 6.51
N HIS A 124 12.03 9.67 6.53
CA HIS A 124 12.40 10.54 5.41
C HIS A 124 12.78 9.68 4.18
N PRO A 125 12.72 10.22 2.95
CA PRO A 125 13.12 9.52 1.73
C PRO A 125 14.65 9.35 1.64
N HIS A 126 15.23 8.64 2.59
CA HIS A 126 16.65 8.31 2.64
C HIS A 126 16.97 7.18 1.64
N PRO A 127 18.17 7.11 1.05
CA PRO A 127 18.54 6.06 0.10
C PRO A 127 18.23 4.63 0.57
N GLU A 128 18.45 4.33 1.85
CA GLU A 128 18.14 3.00 2.42
C GLU A 128 16.64 2.69 2.47
N VAL A 129 15.82 3.69 2.83
CA VAL A 129 14.35 3.59 2.85
C VAL A 129 13.85 3.40 1.42
N LEU A 130 14.35 4.20 0.48
CA LEU A 130 14.00 4.10 -0.94
C LEU A 130 14.47 2.78 -1.55
N SER A 131 15.57 2.20 -1.08
CA SER A 131 16.03 0.87 -1.51
C SER A 131 14.99 -0.20 -1.19
N VAL A 132 14.46 -0.22 0.04
CA VAL A 132 13.40 -1.15 0.45
C VAL A 132 12.14 -0.97 -0.40
N VAL A 133 11.69 0.28 -0.57
CA VAL A 133 10.51 0.59 -1.38
C VAL A 133 10.73 0.18 -2.85
N ASN A 134 11.93 0.42 -3.38
CA ASN A 134 12.26 0.08 -4.77
C ASN A 134 12.37 -1.43 -5.00
N GLU A 135 12.73 -2.22 -4.00
CA GLU A 135 12.64 -3.68 -4.07
C GLU A 135 11.19 -4.11 -4.31
N TRP A 136 10.25 -3.55 -3.55
CA TRP A 136 8.83 -3.85 -3.70
C TRP A 136 8.29 -3.37 -5.04
N ARG A 137 8.66 -2.16 -5.48
CA ARG A 137 8.29 -1.63 -6.80
C ARG A 137 8.82 -2.51 -7.94
N SER A 138 10.05 -2.98 -7.82
CA SER A 138 10.67 -3.86 -8.83
C SER A 138 9.90 -5.18 -8.96
N ALA A 139 9.48 -5.78 -7.84
CA ALA A 139 8.66 -6.99 -7.84
C ALA A 139 7.27 -6.80 -8.50
N LEU A 140 6.77 -5.55 -8.51
CA LEU A 140 5.50 -5.17 -9.14
C LEU A 140 5.67 -4.69 -10.60
N GLY A 141 6.90 -4.61 -11.11
CA GLY A 141 7.20 -4.04 -12.43
C GLY A 141 7.00 -2.52 -12.50
N ILE A 142 7.04 -1.83 -11.35
CA ILE A 142 6.90 -0.38 -11.26
C ILE A 142 8.30 0.26 -11.31
N GLU A 143 8.43 1.37 -12.02
CA GLU A 143 9.68 2.13 -12.14
C GLU A 143 10.23 2.55 -10.75
N ARG A 144 11.56 2.51 -10.59
CA ARG A 144 12.21 2.87 -9.32
C ARG A 144 12.11 4.37 -9.03
N ILE A 145 11.96 4.71 -7.76
CA ILE A 145 12.06 6.08 -7.25
C ILE A 145 13.55 6.46 -7.23
N ALA A 146 13.89 7.61 -7.82
CA ALA A 146 15.24 8.17 -7.75
C ALA A 146 15.62 8.49 -6.29
N ALA A 147 16.87 8.18 -5.93
CA ALA A 147 17.44 8.46 -4.61
C ALA A 147 18.12 9.84 -4.55
#